data_AF-A0A5J4N7Q8-F1
#
_entry.id   AF-A0A5J4N7Q8-F1
#
_cell.length_a   1.000
_cell.length_b   1.000
_cell.length_c   1.000
_cell.angle_alpha   90.00
_cell.angle_beta   90.00
_cell.angle_gamma   90.00
#
_symmetry.space_group_name_H-M   'P 1'
#
loop_
_entity.id
_entity.type
_entity.pdbx_description
1 polymer ?
#
loop_
_entity_poly.entity_id
_entity_poly.type
_entity_poly.pdbx_seq_one_letter_code
_entity_poly.pdbx_strand_id
1 'polypeptide(L)'
;MSPQSDEQIYHPASLLSRVSAQVTHLLTSSTTSTSVHVSILPVCGLIFQLSEGTLLTAAEQQTLLTALARAVIDSEGLQENVCAAQLSPIPPRLPCWLAYQVARQANRYGQHDLAASIYEKLSPLTLSERTNYWLRGLWEFSRAEAQLLLLARRLHADCPEPRNDIPGAQEVTRSKPQPWVDDLIDGLRQASDIVHKTRSMFICVGGSDNRWFQAEYVGIRGSLYLCLAELCISANYFTHVSRWPGRYRSRCTDSVTPTAVRALAVPTWVVRQLDLWCGLADRLCTLQSQCLDADQTTHGHLYAYPFIIQLVGFFIDVLQSIRDVYGGADKLHYEQVPVSENLSKGDPFRTVLQELRQIAQSHMKFNPLHTTNFDWLSYLALQVARVASHWPRFFFQRLQTSTVRLVLLPKAGNNPEDVLTVSSEVGHMVQVMGVVQQRSRLPHGQVARRIHAVEVELTVTTAFSETPGLHRRGVGDLVFSSIRSARLQRDYFHCEFCVRFPDPVQLSLNTAQRQANTIYRVSAVAILSDTFGTRWRLTHASGAPIETTLVRVESTNSSSLSVPPTPTKPTDPADSRVHV
;
A
#
# COMPACT_ATOMS: atom_id res chain seq x y z
N MET A 1 39.84 -9.59 55.54
CA MET A 1 38.36 -9.65 55.66
C MET A 1 37.80 -8.89 54.48
N SER A 2 37.44 -9.63 53.43
CA SER A 2 36.83 -9.09 52.21
C SER A 2 35.50 -9.82 52.06
N PRO A 3 34.36 -9.13 51.92
CA PRO A 3 33.12 -9.80 51.56
C PRO A 3 33.02 -9.86 50.02
N GLN A 4 32.91 -11.07 49.49
CA GLN A 4 32.41 -11.33 48.15
C GLN A 4 30.90 -11.07 48.17
N SER A 5 30.43 -10.19 47.28
CA SER A 5 29.01 -10.02 46.97
C SER A 5 28.74 -10.65 45.61
N ASP A 6 28.10 -11.83 45.64
CA ASP A 6 27.47 -12.48 44.49
C ASP A 6 26.26 -11.64 44.03
N GLU A 7 26.45 -10.78 43.03
CA GLU A 7 25.35 -10.32 42.18
C GLU A 7 25.19 -11.33 41.03
N GLN A 8 24.39 -12.37 41.29
CA GLN A 8 23.87 -13.23 40.24
C GLN A 8 22.92 -12.41 39.36
N ILE A 9 23.41 -12.06 38.18
CA ILE A 9 22.63 -11.50 37.07
C ILE A 9 21.50 -12.48 36.74
N TYR A 10 20.27 -12.08 37.04
CA TYR A 10 19.05 -12.83 36.77
C TYR A 10 18.83 -12.90 35.25
N HIS A 11 19.29 -13.96 34.58
CA HIS A 11 18.90 -14.23 33.20
C HIS A 11 17.41 -14.60 33.17
N PRO A 12 16.54 -13.87 32.43
CA PRO A 12 15.14 -14.24 32.31
C PRO A 12 15.03 -15.61 31.65
N ALA A 13 14.44 -16.60 32.34
CA ALA A 13 14.19 -17.92 31.79
C ALA A 13 13.49 -17.81 30.42
N SER A 14 14.01 -18.51 29.41
CA SER A 14 13.54 -18.42 28.02
C SER A 14 12.04 -18.70 27.91
N LEU A 15 11.34 -17.96 27.06
CA LEU A 15 9.87 -17.99 26.97
C LEU A 15 9.36 -19.39 26.64
N LEU A 16 10.11 -20.13 25.81
CA LEU A 16 9.85 -21.53 25.50
C LEU A 16 10.19 -22.51 26.62
N SER A 17 11.12 -22.21 27.55
CA SER A 17 11.32 -23.06 28.75
C SER A 17 10.10 -23.03 29.68
N ARG A 18 9.43 -21.87 29.78
CA ARG A 18 8.19 -21.70 30.56
C ARG A 18 6.98 -22.33 29.88
N VAL A 19 6.97 -22.32 28.55
CA VAL A 19 5.82 -22.72 27.72
C VAL A 19 5.94 -24.17 27.22
N SER A 20 7.12 -24.79 27.24
CA SER A 20 7.42 -26.13 26.70
C SER A 20 6.59 -27.25 27.33
N ALA A 21 6.40 -27.25 28.66
CA ALA A 21 5.63 -28.28 29.35
C ALA A 21 4.12 -28.17 29.03
N GLN A 22 3.59 -26.95 28.97
CA GLN A 22 2.19 -26.68 28.65
C GLN A 22 1.87 -26.85 27.17
N VAL A 23 2.76 -26.49 26.25
CA VAL A 23 2.57 -26.68 24.81
C VAL A 23 2.59 -28.14 24.43
N THR A 24 3.49 -28.93 25.02
CA THR A 24 3.49 -30.39 24.80
C THR A 24 2.16 -31.00 25.27
N HIS A 25 1.63 -30.56 26.42
CA HIS A 25 0.34 -31.00 26.96
C HIS A 25 -0.90 -30.50 26.15
N LEU A 26 -0.85 -29.27 25.63
CA LEU A 26 -1.90 -28.70 24.77
C LEU A 26 -1.95 -29.36 23.39
N LEU A 27 -0.79 -29.83 22.90
CA LEU A 27 -0.68 -30.52 21.60
C LEU A 27 -1.07 -32.01 21.70
N THR A 28 -0.88 -32.66 22.85
CA THR A 28 -1.20 -34.09 23.06
C THR A 28 -2.65 -34.37 23.49
N SER A 29 -3.40 -33.35 23.94
CA SER A 29 -4.77 -33.51 24.45
C SER A 29 -5.88 -33.48 23.38
N SER A 30 -5.56 -33.17 22.12
CA SER A 30 -6.53 -33.19 21.00
C SER A 30 -6.59 -34.56 20.31
N THR A 31 -7.47 -35.44 20.78
CA THR A 31 -7.70 -36.78 20.24
C THR A 31 -8.68 -36.77 19.04
N THR A 32 -8.18 -36.53 17.83
CA THR A 32 -8.73 -37.02 16.54
C THR A 32 -7.81 -36.56 15.39
N SER A 33 -7.47 -37.43 14.44
CA SER A 33 -6.42 -37.21 13.43
C SER A 33 -6.63 -36.00 12.50
N THR A 34 -7.87 -35.61 12.21
CA THR A 34 -8.19 -34.39 11.44
C THR A 34 -8.18 -33.10 12.28
N SER A 35 -8.19 -33.21 13.62
CA SER A 35 -8.25 -32.07 14.54
C SER A 35 -6.89 -31.49 14.92
N VAL A 36 -5.80 -32.25 14.76
CA VAL A 36 -4.46 -31.85 15.26
C VAL A 36 -3.84 -30.72 14.44
N HIS A 37 -4.00 -30.73 13.12
CA HIS A 37 -3.58 -29.59 12.28
C HIS A 37 -4.38 -28.31 12.58
N VAL A 38 -5.64 -28.46 13.01
CA VAL A 38 -6.53 -27.35 13.37
C VAL A 38 -6.18 -26.80 14.76
N SER A 39 -5.68 -27.63 15.68
CA SER A 39 -5.25 -27.21 17.03
C SER A 39 -3.83 -26.62 17.08
N ILE A 40 -2.90 -27.04 16.20
CA ILE A 40 -1.51 -26.55 16.19
C ILE A 40 -1.40 -25.05 15.84
N LEU A 41 -2.09 -24.58 14.80
CA LEU A 41 -1.91 -23.20 14.31
C LEU A 41 -2.35 -22.13 15.32
N PRO A 42 -3.48 -22.29 16.05
CA PRO A 42 -3.83 -21.42 17.16
C PRO A 42 -2.78 -21.41 18.27
N VAL A 43 -2.22 -22.57 18.63
CA VAL A 43 -1.16 -22.68 19.66
C VAL A 43 0.08 -21.90 19.22
N CYS A 44 0.56 -22.08 17.98
CA CYS A 44 1.66 -21.28 17.44
C CYS A 44 1.36 -19.78 17.51
N GLY A 45 0.14 -19.38 17.13
CA GLY A 45 -0.28 -17.99 17.20
C GLY A 45 -0.23 -17.42 18.63
N LEU A 46 -0.67 -18.20 19.62
CA LEU A 46 -0.61 -17.81 21.03
C LEU A 46 0.84 -17.72 21.54
N ILE A 47 1.72 -18.66 21.19
CA ILE A 47 3.16 -18.58 21.55
C ILE A 47 3.78 -17.30 20.99
N PHE A 48 3.52 -16.98 19.72
CA PHE A 48 4.06 -15.78 19.09
C PHE A 48 3.45 -14.49 19.62
N GLN A 49 2.17 -14.52 20.02
CA GLN A 49 1.53 -13.38 20.67
C GLN A 49 2.13 -13.13 22.07
N LEU A 50 2.38 -14.20 22.83
CA LEU A 50 3.01 -14.14 24.15
C LEU A 50 4.47 -13.71 24.11
N SER A 51 5.13 -13.78 22.94
CA SER A 51 6.50 -13.28 22.83
C SER A 51 6.57 -11.74 22.82
N GLU A 52 5.44 -11.02 22.73
CA GLU A 52 5.35 -9.56 22.85
C GLU A 52 6.37 -8.82 21.95
N GLY A 53 6.58 -9.35 20.74
CA GLY A 53 7.53 -8.81 19.78
C GLY A 53 8.99 -9.22 19.99
N THR A 54 9.34 -9.92 21.07
CA THR A 54 10.67 -10.56 21.21
C THR A 54 10.84 -11.66 20.16
N LEU A 55 11.99 -11.69 19.49
CA LEU A 55 12.28 -12.69 18.46
C LEU A 55 12.73 -13.99 19.13
N LEU A 56 12.20 -15.12 18.66
CA LEU A 56 12.67 -16.43 19.11
C LEU A 56 14.13 -16.65 18.67
N THR A 57 14.97 -17.09 19.59
CA THR A 57 16.37 -17.47 19.29
C THR A 57 16.43 -18.70 18.38
N ALA A 58 17.55 -18.92 17.70
CA ALA A 58 17.71 -20.10 16.82
C ALA A 58 17.47 -21.44 17.55
N ALA A 59 17.90 -21.54 18.82
CA ALA A 59 17.65 -22.71 19.65
C ALA A 59 16.14 -22.90 19.93
N GLU A 60 15.47 -21.82 20.33
CA GLU A 60 14.03 -21.78 20.57
C GLU A 60 13.19 -22.13 19.33
N GLN A 61 13.56 -21.57 18.18
CA GLN A 61 12.96 -21.90 16.89
C GLN A 61 13.09 -23.40 16.60
N GLN A 62 14.28 -23.98 16.81
CA GLN A 62 14.51 -25.40 16.57
C GLN A 62 13.73 -26.29 17.55
N THR A 63 13.65 -25.91 18.83
CA THR A 63 12.85 -26.60 19.84
C THR A 63 11.38 -26.60 19.47
N LEU A 64 10.83 -25.45 19.08
CA LEU A 64 9.43 -25.32 18.64
C LEU A 64 9.15 -26.21 17.43
N LEU A 65 9.96 -26.12 16.37
CA LEU A 65 9.75 -26.91 15.15
C LEU A 65 9.84 -28.43 15.42
N THR A 66 10.75 -28.85 16.30
CA THR A 66 10.89 -30.25 16.71
C THR A 66 9.68 -30.73 17.52
N ALA A 67 9.19 -29.91 18.45
CA ALA A 67 8.00 -30.22 19.25
C ALA A 67 6.75 -30.35 18.37
N LEU A 68 6.57 -29.43 17.41
CA LEU A 68 5.47 -29.50 16.45
C LEU A 68 5.57 -30.74 15.55
N ALA A 69 6.77 -31.09 15.09
CA ALA A 69 6.96 -32.28 14.25
C ALA A 69 6.63 -33.58 15.01
N ARG A 70 7.02 -33.67 16.29
CA ARG A 70 6.67 -34.81 17.16
C ARG A 70 5.17 -34.90 17.39
N ALA A 71 4.50 -33.79 17.71
CA ALA A 71 3.05 -33.78 17.92
C ALA A 71 2.25 -34.28 16.70
N VAL A 72 2.72 -33.97 15.48
CA VAL A 72 2.10 -34.50 14.25
C VAL A 72 2.33 -36.01 14.13
N ILE A 73 3.56 -36.48 14.34
CA ILE A 73 3.91 -37.92 14.25
C ILE A 73 3.10 -38.74 15.25
N ASP A 74 2.99 -38.27 16.50
CA ASP A 74 2.23 -38.94 17.56
C ASP A 74 0.72 -38.98 17.22
N SER A 75 0.19 -37.98 16.53
CA SER A 75 -1.22 -37.93 16.12
C SER A 75 -1.59 -38.83 14.95
N GLU A 76 -0.62 -39.18 14.09
CA GLU A 76 -0.83 -40.06 12.93
C GLU A 76 -0.77 -41.56 13.30
N GLY A 77 -0.57 -41.90 14.58
CA GLY A 77 -0.60 -43.30 15.05
C GLY A 77 0.56 -44.16 14.55
N LEU A 78 1.63 -43.55 14.03
CA LEU A 78 2.80 -44.25 13.47
C LEU A 78 3.69 -44.95 14.54
N GLN A 79 3.29 -44.93 15.82
CA GLN A 79 4.06 -45.54 16.90
C GLN A 79 4.01 -47.08 16.93
N GLU A 80 3.01 -47.74 16.33
CA GLU A 80 2.92 -49.22 16.44
C GLU A 80 3.87 -50.01 15.52
N ASN A 81 4.54 -49.39 14.53
CA ASN A 81 5.41 -50.13 13.59
C ASN A 81 6.88 -49.70 13.56
N VAL A 82 7.33 -48.76 14.41
CA VAL A 82 8.71 -48.24 14.34
C VAL A 82 9.61 -48.70 15.51
N CYS A 83 9.08 -49.48 16.46
CA CYS A 83 9.90 -50.07 17.54
C CYS A 83 10.90 -51.15 17.08
N ALA A 84 11.07 -51.44 15.78
CA ALA A 84 11.93 -52.54 15.32
C ALA A 84 12.92 -52.23 14.18
N ALA A 85 13.09 -50.97 13.75
CA ALA A 85 14.08 -50.66 12.71
C ALA A 85 14.91 -49.42 13.05
N GLN A 86 15.99 -49.63 13.81
CA GLN A 86 17.14 -48.73 13.78
C GLN A 86 17.66 -48.68 12.33
N LEU A 87 17.64 -47.50 11.69
CA LEU A 87 18.61 -47.02 10.67
C LEU A 87 18.17 -45.65 10.10
N SER A 88 18.50 -44.57 10.82
CA SER A 88 18.85 -43.19 10.37
C SER A 88 18.31 -42.12 11.34
N PRO A 89 19.15 -41.21 11.89
CA PRO A 89 18.74 -40.19 12.84
C PRO A 89 18.18 -38.96 12.11
N ILE A 90 17.14 -39.13 11.28
CA ILE A 90 16.55 -37.98 10.60
C ILE A 90 15.70 -37.24 11.65
N PRO A 91 16.05 -35.97 12.00
CA PRO A 91 15.24 -35.22 12.94
C PRO A 91 13.82 -35.08 12.38
N PRO A 92 12.78 -35.18 13.23
CA PRO A 92 11.40 -35.11 12.78
C PRO A 92 11.16 -33.79 12.04
N ARG A 93 10.61 -33.87 10.82
CA ARG A 93 10.35 -32.71 9.94
C ARG A 93 8.86 -32.48 9.81
N LEU A 94 8.46 -31.21 9.79
CA LEU A 94 7.09 -30.82 9.53
C LEU A 94 6.72 -31.10 8.06
N PRO A 95 5.49 -31.56 7.77
CA PRO A 95 4.96 -31.59 6.41
C PRO A 95 5.06 -30.22 5.74
N CYS A 96 5.42 -30.15 4.46
CA CYS A 96 5.69 -28.89 3.75
C CYS A 96 4.55 -27.87 3.86
N TRP A 97 3.30 -28.33 3.78
CA TRP A 97 2.13 -27.45 3.91
C TRP A 97 1.97 -26.90 5.33
N LEU A 98 2.17 -27.73 6.35
CA LEU A 98 2.12 -27.28 7.75
C LEU A 98 3.26 -26.32 8.07
N ALA A 99 4.48 -26.62 7.60
CA ALA A 99 5.62 -25.71 7.72
C ALA A 99 5.30 -24.34 7.08
N TYR A 100 4.71 -24.33 5.89
CA TYR A 100 4.25 -23.11 5.24
C TYR A 100 3.20 -22.35 6.07
N GLN A 101 2.22 -23.05 6.65
CA GLN A 101 1.21 -22.43 7.52
C GLN A 101 1.80 -21.87 8.82
N VAL A 102 2.77 -22.56 9.44
CA VAL A 102 3.50 -22.08 10.61
C VAL A 102 4.30 -20.81 10.28
N ALA A 103 5.00 -20.79 9.15
CA ALA A 103 5.73 -19.61 8.68
C ALA A 103 4.80 -18.41 8.44
N ARG A 104 3.60 -18.65 7.90
CA ARG A 104 2.57 -17.61 7.76
C ARG A 104 2.14 -17.06 9.11
N GLN A 105 1.89 -17.92 10.11
CA GLN A 105 1.56 -17.47 11.46
C GLN A 105 2.72 -16.68 12.08
N ALA A 106 3.95 -17.16 11.93
CA ALA A 106 5.14 -16.46 12.40
C ALA A 106 5.20 -15.01 11.86
N ASN A 107 5.02 -14.82 10.54
CA ASN A 107 4.95 -13.47 9.94
C ASN A 107 3.75 -12.62 10.43
N ARG A 108 2.60 -13.24 10.73
CA ARG A 108 1.43 -12.51 11.27
C ARG A 108 1.69 -11.95 12.67
N TYR A 109 2.65 -12.50 13.41
CA TYR A 109 3.02 -12.09 14.77
C TYR A 109 4.47 -11.58 14.86
N GLY A 110 5.06 -11.13 13.74
CA GLY A 110 6.36 -10.45 13.73
C GLY A 110 7.58 -11.37 13.89
N GLN A 111 7.41 -12.69 13.88
CA GLN A 111 8.51 -13.68 13.92
C GLN A 111 9.10 -13.91 12.52
N HIS A 112 9.64 -12.84 11.93
CA HIS A 112 10.10 -12.85 10.54
C HIS A 112 11.31 -13.76 10.30
N ASP A 113 12.21 -13.87 11.27
CA ASP A 113 13.42 -14.70 11.17
C ASP A 113 13.08 -16.19 11.08
N LEU A 114 12.16 -16.66 11.93
CA LEU A 114 11.61 -18.01 11.87
C LEU A 114 10.91 -18.27 10.53
N ALA A 115 10.09 -17.33 10.07
CA ALA A 115 9.38 -17.45 8.80
C ALA A 115 10.35 -17.56 7.61
N ALA A 116 11.38 -16.71 7.57
CA ALA A 116 12.42 -16.73 6.56
C ALA A 116 13.14 -18.09 6.54
N SER A 117 13.57 -18.56 7.71
CA SER A 117 14.24 -19.86 7.86
C SER A 117 13.41 -21.04 7.34
N ILE A 118 12.08 -20.98 7.50
CA ILE A 118 11.16 -22.00 6.95
C ILE A 118 11.01 -21.85 5.43
N TYR A 119 10.78 -20.64 4.92
CA TYR A 119 10.60 -20.43 3.47
C TYR A 119 11.86 -20.76 2.67
N GLU A 120 13.04 -20.50 3.20
CA GLU A 120 14.31 -20.89 2.58
C GLU A 120 14.38 -22.40 2.37
N LYS A 121 14.01 -23.19 3.39
CA LYS A 121 13.97 -24.65 3.34
C LYS A 121 12.87 -25.19 2.41
N LEU A 122 11.76 -24.46 2.25
CA LEU A 122 10.66 -24.85 1.37
C LEU A 122 10.89 -24.47 -0.09
N SER A 123 11.64 -23.40 -0.38
CA SER A 123 11.89 -22.91 -1.74
C SER A 123 12.46 -23.95 -2.71
N PRO A 124 13.44 -24.81 -2.35
CA PRO A 124 13.95 -25.83 -3.27
C PRO A 124 12.99 -27.01 -3.48
N LEU A 125 11.93 -27.13 -2.67
CA LEU A 125 10.95 -28.22 -2.74
C LEU A 125 9.75 -27.89 -3.64
N THR A 126 9.76 -26.73 -4.31
CA THR A 126 8.63 -26.29 -5.13
C THR A 126 8.58 -26.98 -6.49
N LEU A 127 7.38 -27.37 -6.91
CA LEU A 127 7.14 -28.03 -8.20
C LEU A 127 6.85 -27.06 -9.35
N SER A 128 6.54 -25.79 -9.08
CA SER A 128 6.24 -24.79 -10.11
C SER A 128 7.02 -23.50 -9.90
N GLU A 129 7.38 -22.83 -10.99
CA GLU A 129 8.05 -21.53 -10.95
C GLU A 129 7.23 -20.48 -10.19
N ARG A 130 5.90 -20.48 -10.37
CA ARG A 130 5.00 -19.55 -9.66
C ARG A 130 5.09 -19.74 -8.14
N THR A 131 5.11 -20.99 -7.67
CA THR A 131 5.28 -21.30 -6.25
C THR A 131 6.68 -20.95 -5.78
N ASN A 132 7.69 -21.12 -6.63
CA ASN A 132 9.07 -20.74 -6.33
C ASN A 132 9.20 -19.22 -6.14
N TYR A 133 8.73 -18.41 -7.10
CA TYR A 133 8.70 -16.94 -6.99
C TYR A 133 7.92 -16.46 -5.76
N TRP A 134 6.80 -17.12 -5.46
CA TRP A 134 6.02 -16.84 -4.27
C TRP A 134 6.81 -17.09 -2.99
N LEU A 135 7.40 -18.29 -2.81
CA LEU A 135 8.17 -18.62 -1.62
C LEU A 135 9.46 -17.79 -1.51
N ARG A 136 10.12 -17.52 -2.64
CA ARG A 136 11.33 -16.68 -2.68
C ARG A 136 11.01 -15.25 -2.29
N GLY A 137 9.89 -14.70 -2.77
CA GLY A 137 9.41 -13.39 -2.35
C GLY A 137 9.06 -13.36 -0.85
N LEU A 138 8.38 -14.38 -0.34
CA LEU A 138 8.10 -14.47 1.10
C LEU A 138 9.39 -14.53 1.94
N TRP A 139 10.38 -15.32 1.49
CA TRP A 139 11.68 -15.43 2.14
C TRP A 139 12.45 -14.10 2.13
N GLU A 140 12.63 -13.47 0.97
CA GLU A 140 13.35 -12.20 0.86
C GLU A 140 12.70 -11.10 1.70
N PHE A 141 11.36 -11.01 1.68
CA PHE A 141 10.66 -10.00 2.46
C PHE A 141 10.76 -10.25 3.96
N SER A 142 10.54 -11.48 4.42
CA SER A 142 10.73 -11.86 5.83
C SER A 142 12.17 -11.62 6.29
N ARG A 143 13.15 -11.94 5.44
CA ARG A 143 14.57 -11.73 5.76
C ARG A 143 14.90 -10.25 5.90
N ALA A 144 14.42 -9.39 5.00
CA ALA A 144 14.64 -7.95 5.08
C ALA A 144 14.04 -7.35 6.36
N GLU A 145 12.81 -7.72 6.72
CA GLU A 145 12.16 -7.29 7.96
C GLU A 145 12.95 -7.77 9.20
N ALA A 146 13.41 -9.03 9.22
CA ALA A 146 14.20 -9.57 10.32
C ALA A 146 15.56 -8.86 10.47
N GLN A 147 16.28 -8.64 9.37
CA GLN A 147 17.58 -7.97 9.36
C GLN A 147 17.48 -6.53 9.86
N LEU A 148 16.51 -5.76 9.36
CA LEU A 148 16.27 -4.39 9.79
C LEU A 148 15.92 -4.33 11.29
N LEU A 149 15.04 -5.23 11.74
CA LEU A 149 14.63 -5.32 13.14
C LEU A 149 15.81 -5.64 14.08
N LEU A 150 16.65 -6.60 13.73
CA LEU A 150 17.85 -6.97 14.50
C LEU A 150 18.87 -5.83 14.53
N LEU A 151 19.10 -5.18 13.39
CA LEU A 151 19.95 -3.99 13.29
C LEU A 151 19.44 -2.88 14.20
N ALA A 152 18.17 -2.51 14.09
CA ALA A 152 17.57 -1.43 14.86
C ALA A 152 17.62 -1.70 16.37
N ARG A 153 17.43 -2.96 16.79
CA ARG A 153 17.59 -3.35 18.21
C ARG A 153 19.01 -3.21 18.71
N ARG A 154 20.00 -3.61 17.90
CA ARG A 154 21.42 -3.43 18.23
C ARG A 154 21.76 -1.95 18.35
N LEU A 155 21.43 -1.15 17.33
CA LEU A 155 21.70 0.29 17.32
C LEU A 155 21.04 1.00 18.50
N HIS A 156 19.83 0.59 18.90
CA HIS A 156 19.17 1.16 20.06
C HIS A 156 19.87 0.85 21.39
N ALA A 157 20.47 -0.34 21.55
CA ALA A 157 21.26 -0.66 22.74
C ALA A 157 22.51 0.22 22.86
N ASP A 158 23.08 0.62 21.72
CA ASP A 158 24.30 1.43 21.64
C ASP A 158 24.02 2.95 21.60
N CYS A 159 22.76 3.36 21.40
CA CYS A 159 22.37 4.75 21.24
C CYS A 159 22.09 5.42 22.60
N PRO A 160 22.76 6.55 22.92
CA PRO A 160 22.32 7.39 24.03
C PRO A 160 20.95 8.00 23.71
N GLU A 161 20.01 7.99 24.67
CA GLU A 161 18.73 8.68 24.48
C GLU A 161 18.95 10.17 24.14
N PRO A 162 18.09 10.76 23.28
CA PRO A 162 18.23 12.17 22.93
C PRO A 162 18.12 13.04 24.19
N ARG A 163 19.18 13.79 24.51
CA ARG A 163 19.21 14.65 25.71
C ARG A 163 18.17 15.77 25.58
N ASN A 164 17.36 15.95 26.62
CA ASN A 164 16.45 17.09 26.80
C ASN A 164 17.24 18.36 27.22
N ASP A 165 18.29 18.71 26.49
CA ASP A 165 19.04 19.92 26.79
C ASP A 165 18.19 21.12 26.35
N ILE A 166 17.50 21.74 27.32
CA ILE A 166 16.83 23.03 27.15
C ILE A 166 17.91 24.02 26.69
N PRO A 167 17.75 24.70 25.54
CA PRO A 167 18.75 25.63 25.03
C PRO A 167 18.79 26.90 25.88
N GLY A 168 19.41 26.81 27.06
CA GLY A 168 19.80 27.93 27.89
C GLY A 168 21.23 28.35 27.55
N ALA A 169 21.38 29.33 26.68
CA ALA A 169 22.53 30.26 26.58
C ALA A 169 23.96 29.69 26.53
N GLN A 170 24.19 28.41 26.25
CA GLN A 170 25.52 27.89 25.91
C GLN A 170 25.58 27.61 24.42
N GLU A 171 26.62 28.12 23.76
CA GLU A 171 26.94 27.79 22.37
C GLU A 171 26.89 26.28 22.20
N VAL A 172 25.88 25.79 21.48
CA VAL A 172 25.79 24.39 21.08
C VAL A 172 27.00 24.14 20.18
N THR A 173 28.07 23.65 20.79
CA THR A 173 29.17 23.03 20.07
C THR A 173 28.55 21.96 19.19
N ARG A 174 28.75 22.06 17.87
CA ARG A 174 28.16 21.13 16.89
C ARG A 174 28.35 19.71 17.41
N SER A 175 27.26 18.99 17.67
CA SER A 175 27.33 17.58 18.04
C SER A 175 28.13 16.87 16.95
N LYS A 176 29.01 15.94 17.35
CA LYS A 176 29.70 15.10 16.37
C LYS A 176 28.65 14.23 15.66
N PRO A 177 28.79 13.98 14.34
CA PRO A 177 27.96 13.01 13.64
C PRO A 177 27.97 11.68 14.40
N GLN A 178 26.79 11.09 14.56
CA GLN A 178 26.63 9.86 15.32
C GLN A 178 26.74 8.65 14.36
N PRO A 179 27.71 7.74 14.55
CA PRO A 179 27.93 6.61 13.62
C PRO A 179 26.71 5.71 13.44
N TRP A 180 25.89 5.55 14.48
CA TRP A 180 24.70 4.70 14.43
C TRP A 180 23.64 5.21 13.44
N VAL A 181 23.63 6.52 13.12
CA VAL A 181 22.68 7.10 12.17
C VAL A 181 23.02 6.64 10.75
N ASP A 182 24.30 6.57 10.41
CA ASP A 182 24.74 6.08 9.10
C ASP A 182 24.43 4.59 8.93
N ASP A 183 24.70 3.78 9.96
CA ASP A 183 24.32 2.36 9.97
C ASP A 183 22.80 2.15 9.82
N LEU A 184 21.99 3.01 10.46
CA LEU A 184 20.54 2.98 10.33
C LEU A 184 20.09 3.35 8.91
N ILE A 185 20.68 4.39 8.31
CA ILE A 185 20.40 4.81 6.93
C ILE A 185 20.69 3.66 5.96
N ASP A 186 21.85 3.03 6.08
CA ASP A 186 22.26 1.93 5.22
C ASP A 186 21.34 0.72 5.38
N GLY A 187 20.99 0.37 6.63
CA GLY A 187 20.03 -0.69 6.91
C GLY A 187 18.64 -0.46 6.31
N LEU A 188 18.11 0.77 6.43
CA LEU A 188 16.82 1.14 5.87
C LEU A 188 16.83 1.11 4.34
N ARG A 189 17.91 1.60 3.70
CA ARG A 189 18.07 1.56 2.25
C ARG A 189 18.20 0.13 1.73
N GLN A 190 19.03 -0.69 2.38
CA GLN A 190 19.17 -2.10 2.03
C GLN A 190 17.83 -2.84 2.15
N ALA A 191 17.08 -2.62 3.24
CA ALA A 191 15.76 -3.20 3.41
C ALA A 191 14.79 -2.73 2.30
N SER A 192 14.79 -1.44 1.97
CA SER A 192 14.01 -0.89 0.86
C SER A 192 14.33 -1.58 -0.47
N ASP A 193 15.60 -1.74 -0.82
CA ASP A 193 16.02 -2.33 -2.09
C ASP A 193 15.59 -3.80 -2.21
N ILE A 194 15.79 -4.59 -1.15
CA ILE A 194 15.35 -5.99 -1.09
C ILE A 194 13.83 -6.08 -1.24
N VAL A 195 13.10 -5.20 -0.57
CA VAL A 195 11.64 -5.16 -0.60
C VAL A 195 11.10 -4.76 -1.98
N HIS A 196 11.72 -3.78 -2.66
CA HIS A 196 11.34 -3.42 -4.03
C HIS A 196 11.65 -4.54 -5.04
N LYS A 197 12.78 -5.24 -4.88
CA LYS A 197 13.06 -6.47 -5.66
C LYS A 197 12.00 -7.55 -5.42
N THR A 198 11.60 -7.71 -4.16
CA THR A 198 10.57 -8.68 -3.76
C THR A 198 9.20 -8.35 -4.34
N ARG A 199 8.83 -7.06 -4.42
CA ARG A 199 7.62 -6.61 -5.13
C ARG A 199 7.60 -7.14 -6.57
N SER A 200 8.71 -7.04 -7.30
CA SER A 200 8.81 -7.58 -8.65
C SER A 200 8.61 -9.10 -8.68
N MET A 201 9.13 -9.85 -7.70
CA MET A 201 8.87 -11.30 -7.59
C MET A 201 7.38 -11.61 -7.44
N PHE A 202 6.64 -10.85 -6.62
CA PHE A 202 5.19 -11.06 -6.47
C PHE A 202 4.40 -10.72 -7.73
N ILE A 203 4.85 -9.72 -8.51
CA ILE A 203 4.28 -9.42 -9.82
C ILE A 203 4.52 -10.60 -10.79
N CYS A 204 5.73 -11.17 -10.79
CA CYS A 204 6.10 -12.30 -11.65
C CYS A 204 5.32 -13.59 -11.37
N VAL A 205 4.69 -13.74 -10.19
CA VAL A 205 3.80 -14.89 -9.92
C VAL A 205 2.63 -14.94 -10.92
N GLY A 206 2.14 -13.78 -11.38
CA GLY A 206 1.10 -13.64 -12.39
C GLY A 206 -0.26 -14.30 -12.06
N GLY A 207 -1.16 -14.35 -13.05
CA GLY A 207 -2.45 -15.06 -12.99
C GLY A 207 -3.69 -14.15 -12.93
N SER A 208 -4.89 -14.75 -13.00
CA SER A 208 -6.18 -14.03 -12.96
C SER A 208 -6.41 -13.25 -11.67
N ASP A 209 -5.81 -13.71 -10.58
CA ASP A 209 -5.90 -13.12 -9.25
C ASP A 209 -4.64 -12.27 -8.94
N ASN A 210 -4.02 -11.64 -9.96
CA ASN A 210 -2.83 -10.79 -9.90
C ASN A 210 -2.51 -10.44 -8.44
N ARG A 211 -1.35 -10.85 -7.90
CA ARG A 211 -0.94 -10.68 -6.49
C ARG A 211 -0.68 -9.20 -6.13
N TRP A 212 -1.58 -8.33 -6.57
CA TRP A 212 -1.55 -6.89 -6.56
C TRP A 212 -1.51 -6.38 -5.13
N PHE A 213 -2.30 -6.99 -4.23
CA PHE A 213 -2.30 -6.60 -2.83
C PHE A 213 -0.92 -6.83 -2.22
N GLN A 214 -0.33 -8.00 -2.45
CA GLN A 214 1.00 -8.35 -1.93
C GLN A 214 2.06 -7.42 -2.53
N ALA A 215 2.04 -7.22 -3.84
CA ALA A 215 2.98 -6.34 -4.54
C ALA A 215 2.88 -4.87 -4.06
N GLU A 216 1.67 -4.32 -3.94
CA GLU A 216 1.48 -2.94 -3.47
C GLU A 216 1.75 -2.78 -1.99
N TYR A 217 1.32 -3.73 -1.15
CA TYR A 217 1.62 -3.72 0.29
C TYR A 217 3.13 -3.71 0.54
N VAL A 218 3.88 -4.60 -0.13
CA VAL A 218 5.34 -4.68 -0.05
C VAL A 218 5.98 -3.41 -0.62
N GLY A 219 5.46 -2.88 -1.73
CA GLY A 219 5.91 -1.60 -2.28
C GLY A 219 5.75 -0.43 -1.32
N ILE A 220 4.64 -0.35 -0.60
CA ILE A 220 4.40 0.68 0.43
C ILE A 220 5.37 0.51 1.60
N ARG A 221 5.64 -0.73 2.04
CA ARG A 221 6.65 -1.01 3.09
C ARG A 221 8.05 -0.55 2.66
N GLY A 222 8.46 -0.85 1.43
CA GLY A 222 9.74 -0.40 0.89
C GLY A 222 9.83 1.13 0.81
N SER A 223 8.75 1.78 0.39
CA SER A 223 8.67 3.25 0.34
C SER A 223 8.69 3.89 1.73
N LEU A 224 8.11 3.24 2.75
CA LEU A 224 8.23 3.67 4.14
C LEU A 224 9.69 3.65 4.62
N TYR A 225 10.43 2.56 4.37
CA TYR A 225 11.85 2.50 4.73
C TYR A 225 12.68 3.56 4.03
N LEU A 226 12.40 3.81 2.76
CA LEU A 226 13.06 4.88 2.01
C LEU A 226 12.74 6.26 2.60
N CYS A 227 11.47 6.55 2.93
CA CYS A 227 11.10 7.81 3.58
C CYS A 227 11.80 8.00 4.93
N LEU A 228 11.91 6.94 5.73
CA LEU A 228 12.67 6.97 6.99
C LEU A 228 14.16 7.24 6.76
N ALA A 229 14.79 6.57 5.79
CA ALA A 229 16.19 6.78 5.46
C ALA A 229 16.46 8.22 4.98
N GLU A 230 15.63 8.72 4.07
CA GLU A 230 15.76 10.08 3.53
C GLU A 230 15.51 11.14 4.61
N LEU A 231 14.62 10.87 5.58
CA LEU A 231 14.42 11.72 6.76
C LEU A 231 15.70 11.78 7.60
N CYS A 232 16.29 10.63 7.94
CA CYS A 232 17.56 10.56 8.67
C CYS A 232 18.66 11.34 7.95
N ILE A 233 18.81 11.14 6.63
CA ILE A 233 19.82 11.83 5.81
C ILE A 233 19.61 13.34 5.86
N SER A 234 18.38 13.79 5.62
CA SER A 234 18.04 15.21 5.55
C SER A 234 18.25 15.90 6.90
N ALA A 235 17.78 15.27 7.97
CA ALA A 235 17.91 15.78 9.34
C ALA A 235 19.37 15.84 9.79
N ASN A 236 20.12 14.74 9.62
CA ASN A 236 21.53 14.63 10.01
C ASN A 236 22.40 15.63 9.22
N TYR A 237 22.20 15.72 7.89
CA TYR A 237 22.90 16.70 7.07
C TYR A 237 22.60 18.14 7.49
N PHE A 238 21.34 18.41 7.85
CA PHE A 238 20.94 19.74 8.30
C PHE A 238 21.57 20.10 9.66
N THR A 239 21.52 19.20 10.65
CA THR A 239 22.09 19.42 11.99
C THR A 239 23.61 19.68 11.92
N HIS A 240 24.35 18.86 11.16
CA HIS A 240 25.81 18.81 11.28
C HIS A 240 26.56 19.54 10.16
N VAL A 241 26.03 19.55 8.94
CA VAL A 241 26.76 20.01 7.75
C VAL A 241 26.24 21.36 7.25
N SER A 242 24.92 21.55 7.21
CA SER A 242 24.31 22.74 6.65
C SER A 242 24.64 23.99 7.48
N ARG A 243 25.20 25.02 6.83
CA ARG A 243 25.21 26.37 7.39
C ARG A 243 23.88 27.02 7.01
N TRP A 244 22.98 27.22 7.98
CA TRP A 244 21.75 27.97 7.73
C TRP A 244 22.08 29.34 7.10
N PRO A 245 21.54 29.67 5.92
CA PRO A 245 21.85 30.91 5.23
C PRO A 245 21.21 32.15 5.87
N GLY A 246 20.53 32.03 7.02
CA GLY A 246 19.99 33.16 7.80
C GLY A 246 21.04 34.19 8.26
N ARG A 247 22.33 33.98 7.97
CA ARG A 247 23.37 35.01 8.05
C ARG A 247 23.54 35.85 6.77
N TYR A 248 22.70 35.72 5.75
CA TYR A 248 22.53 36.80 4.79
C TYR A 248 21.76 37.92 5.47
N ARG A 249 22.52 38.80 6.16
CA ARG A 249 22.15 40.19 6.39
C ARG A 249 21.46 40.68 5.12
N SER A 250 20.14 40.80 5.18
CA SER A 250 19.42 41.71 4.30
C SER A 250 20.10 43.06 4.51
N ARG A 251 20.90 43.45 3.52
CA ARG A 251 21.48 44.78 3.40
C ARG A 251 20.32 45.72 3.04
N CYS A 252 19.34 45.82 3.94
CA CYS A 252 18.28 46.80 3.88
C CYS A 252 18.58 47.78 5.01
N THR A 253 18.89 48.98 4.54
CA THR A 253 19.11 50.23 5.24
C THR A 253 18.19 50.45 6.41
N ASP A 254 18.73 51.19 7.37
CA ASP A 254 18.14 51.62 8.63
C ASP A 254 16.69 52.08 8.54
N SER A 255 16.02 51.93 9.68
CA SER A 255 14.69 52.39 10.08
C SER A 255 13.53 51.42 9.88
N VAL A 256 12.70 51.35 10.93
CA VAL A 256 11.34 50.78 11.03
C VAL A 256 11.20 49.44 11.78
N THR A 257 10.94 49.61 13.09
CA THR A 257 10.10 48.83 14.04
C THR A 257 10.43 47.37 14.41
N PRO A 258 10.24 46.97 15.70
CA PRO A 258 10.61 45.64 16.22
C PRO A 258 9.51 44.57 16.09
N THR A 259 8.41 44.82 15.38
CA THR A 259 7.21 43.95 15.41
C THR A 259 6.99 43.07 14.18
N ALA A 260 7.85 43.14 13.16
CA ALA A 260 7.80 42.21 12.04
C ALA A 260 8.78 41.06 12.25
N VAL A 261 8.36 40.01 12.97
CA VAL A 261 9.02 38.70 12.91
C VAL A 261 8.94 38.26 11.45
N ARG A 262 9.98 38.56 10.65
CA ARG A 262 10.08 38.12 9.26
C ARG A 262 10.08 36.59 9.29
N ALA A 263 9.03 35.98 8.74
CA ALA A 263 8.97 34.55 8.49
C ALA A 263 10.30 34.08 7.87
N LEU A 264 10.94 33.11 8.51
CA LEU A 264 12.17 32.54 7.96
C LEU A 264 11.78 31.70 6.75
N ALA A 265 12.64 31.68 5.72
CA ALA A 265 12.42 30.79 4.60
C ALA A 265 12.45 29.34 5.12
N VAL A 266 11.35 28.60 4.91
CA VAL A 266 11.23 27.19 5.30
C VAL A 266 12.38 26.40 4.68
N PRO A 267 13.06 25.50 5.43
CA PRO A 267 14.09 24.65 4.86
C PRO A 267 13.56 23.81 3.69
N THR A 268 14.24 23.83 2.55
CA THR A 268 13.83 23.08 1.35
C THR A 268 13.75 21.57 1.59
N TRP A 269 14.56 21.04 2.52
CA TRP A 269 14.51 19.63 2.88
C TRP A 269 13.18 19.25 3.54
N VAL A 270 12.58 20.13 4.35
CA VAL A 270 11.28 19.86 5.01
C VAL A 270 10.17 19.74 3.96
N VAL A 271 10.17 20.64 2.97
CA VAL A 271 9.19 20.61 1.86
C VAL A 271 9.34 19.32 1.06
N ARG A 272 10.56 18.94 0.69
CA ARG A 272 10.82 17.68 -0.03
C ARG A 272 10.40 16.45 0.77
N GLN A 273 10.65 16.45 2.08
CA GLN A 273 10.19 15.36 2.95
C GLN A 273 8.65 15.31 2.94
N LEU A 274 7.96 16.44 3.14
CA LEU A 274 6.49 16.48 3.09
C LEU A 274 5.92 15.89 1.80
N ASP A 275 6.51 16.21 0.64
CA ASP A 275 6.07 15.65 -0.64
C ASP A 275 6.22 14.10 -0.68
N LEU A 276 7.35 13.58 -0.19
CA LEU A 276 7.60 12.13 -0.12
C LEU A 276 6.59 11.42 0.80
N TRP A 277 6.37 11.96 2.00
CA TRP A 277 5.46 11.38 3.00
C TRP A 277 3.99 11.49 2.57
N CYS A 278 3.59 12.61 1.95
CA CYS A 278 2.24 12.77 1.39
C CYS A 278 2.00 11.79 0.22
N GLY A 279 2.99 11.61 -0.66
CA GLY A 279 2.90 10.61 -1.74
C GLY A 279 2.77 9.18 -1.21
N LEU A 280 3.45 8.86 -0.10
CA LEU A 280 3.28 7.57 0.59
C LEU A 280 1.86 7.41 1.16
N ALA A 281 1.32 8.47 1.79
CA ALA A 281 -0.05 8.48 2.31
C ALA A 281 -1.08 8.27 1.19
N ASP A 282 -0.92 8.93 0.04
CA ASP A 282 -1.82 8.79 -1.12
C ASP A 282 -1.82 7.35 -1.67
N ARG A 283 -0.64 6.72 -1.76
CA ARG A 283 -0.52 5.32 -2.16
C ARG A 283 -1.20 4.38 -1.17
N LEU A 284 -1.08 4.65 0.12
CA LEU A 284 -1.74 3.87 1.17
C LEU A 284 -3.27 4.01 1.11
N CYS A 285 -3.79 5.23 0.94
CA CYS A 285 -5.22 5.51 0.72
C CYS A 285 -5.74 4.79 -0.53
N THR A 286 -4.93 4.75 -1.60
CA THR A 286 -5.26 4.04 -2.84
C THR A 286 -5.28 2.52 -2.66
N LEU A 287 -4.33 1.95 -1.91
CA LEU A 287 -4.34 0.52 -1.57
C LEU A 287 -5.59 0.19 -0.74
N GLN A 288 -5.85 1.01 0.28
CA GLN A 288 -7.01 0.90 1.14
C GLN A 288 -8.29 0.83 0.30
N SER A 289 -8.56 1.81 -0.57
CA SER A 289 -9.82 1.89 -1.34
C SER A 289 -10.09 0.67 -2.22
N GLN A 290 -9.05 -0.13 -2.50
CA GLN A 290 -9.10 -1.36 -3.29
C GLN A 290 -9.28 -2.64 -2.44
N CYS A 291 -9.16 -2.54 -1.12
CA CYS A 291 -9.22 -3.67 -0.19
C CYS A 291 -10.64 -4.01 0.30
N LEU A 292 -11.66 -3.94 -0.57
CA LEU A 292 -13.04 -4.28 -0.21
C LEU A 292 -13.18 -5.65 0.47
N ASP A 293 -12.44 -6.65 -0.02
CA ASP A 293 -12.55 -8.02 0.46
C ASP A 293 -11.58 -8.38 1.58
N ALA A 294 -10.87 -7.38 2.13
CA ALA A 294 -10.01 -7.61 3.27
C ALA A 294 -10.83 -8.00 4.51
N ASP A 295 -10.26 -8.86 5.35
CA ASP A 295 -10.88 -9.21 6.62
C ASP A 295 -10.74 -8.09 7.65
N GLN A 296 -11.51 -8.14 8.75
CA GLN A 296 -11.50 -7.08 9.75
C GLN A 296 -10.14 -6.87 10.42
N THR A 297 -9.29 -7.91 10.54
CA THR A 297 -7.93 -7.73 11.11
C THR A 297 -7.02 -7.01 10.13
N THR A 298 -7.14 -7.31 8.83
CA THR A 298 -6.45 -6.54 7.78
C THR A 298 -6.98 -5.11 7.69
N HIS A 299 -8.28 -4.89 7.79
CA HIS A 299 -8.82 -3.53 7.93
C HIS A 299 -8.41 -2.88 9.25
N GLY A 300 -8.18 -3.61 10.34
CA GLY A 300 -7.57 -3.03 11.54
C GLY A 300 -6.15 -2.54 11.24
N HIS A 301 -5.35 -3.39 10.61
CA HIS A 301 -3.99 -3.10 10.17
C HIS A 301 -3.90 -1.90 9.22
N LEU A 302 -4.88 -1.75 8.32
CA LEU A 302 -4.92 -0.70 7.30
C LEU A 302 -5.75 0.54 7.70
N TYR A 303 -6.95 0.37 8.27
CA TYR A 303 -8.06 1.35 8.38
C TYR A 303 -8.50 1.77 9.79
N ALA A 304 -8.76 0.84 10.72
CA ALA A 304 -9.47 1.17 11.96
C ALA A 304 -8.50 1.73 13.02
N TYR A 305 -8.63 3.03 13.31
CA TYR A 305 -7.92 3.82 14.35
C TYR A 305 -6.45 3.35 14.61
N PRO A 306 -5.49 3.82 13.79
CA PRO A 306 -4.77 3.11 12.73
C PRO A 306 -3.27 2.91 13.03
N PHE A 307 -2.60 1.96 12.36
CA PHE A 307 -1.17 1.68 12.62
C PHE A 307 -0.24 2.28 11.56
N ILE A 308 -0.35 1.90 10.27
CA ILE A 308 0.57 2.43 9.23
C ILE A 308 0.19 3.85 8.81
N ILE A 309 -1.11 4.17 8.64
CA ILE A 309 -1.53 5.50 8.18
C ILE A 309 -1.38 6.57 9.26
N GLN A 310 -1.57 6.25 10.55
CA GLN A 310 -1.25 7.21 11.61
C GLN A 310 0.25 7.35 11.82
N LEU A 311 1.04 6.30 11.58
CA LEU A 311 2.49 6.45 11.62
C LEU A 311 2.95 7.42 10.52
N VAL A 312 2.51 7.21 9.28
CA VAL A 312 2.78 8.12 8.16
C VAL A 312 2.23 9.52 8.44
N GLY A 313 0.99 9.61 8.92
CA GLY A 313 0.35 10.86 9.34
C GLY A 313 1.13 11.59 10.43
N PHE A 314 1.63 10.88 11.44
CA PHE A 314 2.46 11.45 12.50
C PHE A 314 3.72 12.11 11.95
N PHE A 315 4.44 11.46 11.01
CA PHE A 315 5.60 12.09 10.39
C PHE A 315 5.20 13.29 9.52
N ILE A 316 4.07 13.24 8.82
CA ILE A 316 3.52 14.39 8.11
C ILE A 316 3.24 15.54 9.08
N ASP A 317 2.56 15.29 10.20
CA ASP A 317 2.20 16.28 11.21
C ASP A 317 3.44 16.89 11.88
N VAL A 318 4.45 16.06 12.18
CA VAL A 318 5.76 16.49 12.68
C VAL A 318 6.44 17.43 11.68
N LEU A 319 6.52 17.05 10.41
CA LEU A 319 7.14 17.87 9.35
C LEU A 319 6.35 19.15 9.07
N GLN A 320 5.01 19.11 9.12
CA GLN A 320 4.14 20.28 9.00
C GLN A 320 4.35 21.23 10.18
N SER A 321 4.48 20.70 11.40
CA SER A 321 4.76 21.52 12.58
C SER A 321 6.13 22.21 12.47
N ILE A 322 7.17 21.50 11.99
CA ILE A 322 8.48 22.11 11.71
C ILE A 322 8.33 23.25 10.69
N ARG A 323 7.62 22.99 9.57
CA ARG A 323 7.38 24.02 8.54
C ARG A 323 6.69 25.25 9.12
N ASP A 324 5.66 25.05 9.93
CA ASP A 324 4.86 26.14 10.49
C ASP A 324 5.65 26.96 11.52
N VAL A 325 6.49 26.32 12.34
CA VAL A 325 7.43 26.99 13.26
C VAL A 325 8.41 27.89 12.49
N TYR A 326 8.98 27.44 11.37
CA TYR A 326 9.81 28.30 10.50
C TYR A 326 9.01 29.43 9.84
N GLY A 327 7.74 29.18 9.52
CA GLY A 327 6.79 30.17 8.98
C GLY A 327 6.31 31.22 10.00
N GLY A 328 6.69 31.09 11.27
CA GLY A 328 6.27 31.99 12.36
C GLY A 328 4.91 31.66 12.97
N ALA A 329 4.33 30.50 12.64
CA ALA A 329 3.11 30.00 13.25
C ALA A 329 3.45 29.03 14.40
N ASP A 330 2.86 29.25 15.57
CA ASP A 330 3.00 28.36 16.74
C ASP A 330 1.87 27.33 16.75
N LYS A 331 1.85 26.46 15.71
CA LYS A 331 0.82 25.42 15.56
C LYS A 331 1.46 24.04 15.52
N LEU A 332 1.12 23.22 16.51
CA LEU A 332 1.50 21.81 16.57
C LEU A 332 0.36 20.96 16.01
N HIS A 333 0.64 20.09 15.04
CA HIS A 333 -0.39 19.26 14.38
C HIS A 333 -0.50 17.84 14.94
N TYR A 334 0.47 17.40 15.75
CA TYR A 334 0.57 16.02 16.24
C TYR A 334 -0.05 15.80 17.64
N GLU A 335 -0.96 16.67 18.08
CA GLU A 335 -1.61 16.59 19.40
C GLU A 335 -2.43 15.30 19.58
N GLN A 336 -2.57 14.87 20.84
CA GLN A 336 -3.10 13.55 21.21
C GLN A 336 -4.55 13.35 20.74
N VAL A 337 -4.75 12.55 19.69
CA VAL A 337 -6.06 11.95 19.44
C VAL A 337 -6.32 10.94 20.56
N PRO A 338 -7.43 11.05 21.33
CA PRO A 338 -7.74 10.10 22.38
C PRO A 338 -7.82 8.68 21.79
N VAL A 339 -6.97 7.80 22.30
CA VAL A 339 -6.90 6.42 21.85
C VAL A 339 -8.15 5.70 22.37
N SER A 340 -9.08 5.36 21.48
CA SER A 340 -10.25 4.57 21.83
C SER A 340 -9.83 3.26 22.51
N GLU A 341 -10.30 3.03 23.73
CA GLU A 341 -9.95 1.86 24.57
C GLU A 341 -10.37 0.51 23.96
N ASN A 342 -11.20 0.53 22.92
CA ASN A 342 -11.82 -0.65 22.33
C ASN A 342 -10.94 -1.41 21.31
N LEU A 343 -9.70 -0.99 21.08
CA LEU A 343 -8.77 -1.68 20.17
C LEU A 343 -7.88 -2.71 20.87
N SER A 344 -7.64 -3.82 20.19
CA SER A 344 -6.76 -4.93 20.59
C SER A 344 -5.47 -4.42 21.25
N LYS A 345 -5.26 -4.80 22.51
CA LYS A 345 -4.09 -4.41 23.33
C LYS A 345 -2.75 -4.97 22.83
N GLY A 346 -2.73 -5.71 21.72
CA GLY A 346 -1.56 -6.48 21.26
C GLY A 346 -0.87 -5.99 19.97
N ASP A 347 -1.15 -4.77 19.48
CA ASP A 347 -0.44 -4.24 18.30
C ASP A 347 0.83 -3.46 18.70
N PRO A 348 2.03 -3.86 18.23
CA PRO A 348 3.27 -3.24 18.64
C PRO A 348 3.46 -1.81 18.09
N PHE A 349 2.79 -1.44 17.00
CA PHE A 349 2.83 -0.07 16.49
C PHE A 349 1.99 0.92 17.31
N ARG A 350 1.03 0.43 18.11
CA ARG A 350 0.28 1.29 19.03
C ARG A 350 1.19 1.87 20.10
N THR A 351 1.99 0.99 20.71
CA THR A 351 2.92 1.34 21.79
C THR A 351 3.97 2.30 21.27
N VAL A 352 4.59 1.99 20.12
CA VAL A 352 5.62 2.87 19.55
C VAL A 352 5.06 4.25 19.24
N LEU A 353 3.83 4.37 18.72
CA LEU A 353 3.28 5.66 18.33
C LEU A 353 3.07 6.59 19.54
N GLN A 354 2.77 6.04 20.72
CA GLN A 354 2.70 6.82 21.95
C GLN A 354 4.10 7.33 22.35
N GLU A 355 5.11 6.48 22.28
CA GLU A 355 6.52 6.85 22.54
C GLU A 355 7.01 7.93 21.56
N LEU A 356 6.75 7.75 20.26
CA LEU A 356 7.11 8.71 19.21
C LEU A 356 6.51 10.09 19.48
N ARG A 357 5.24 10.15 19.90
CA ARG A 357 4.58 11.41 20.26
C ARG A 357 5.24 12.08 21.46
N GLN A 358 5.59 11.32 22.50
CA GLN A 358 6.28 11.87 23.68
C GLN A 358 7.65 12.47 23.30
N ILE A 359 8.42 11.76 22.47
CA ILE A 359 9.72 12.24 21.98
C ILE A 359 9.53 13.51 21.14
N ALA A 360 8.57 13.54 20.21
CA ALA A 360 8.32 14.74 19.41
C ALA A 360 7.91 15.94 20.28
N GLN A 361 7.09 15.72 21.33
CA GLN A 361 6.67 16.77 22.25
C GLN A 361 7.83 17.40 23.02
N SER A 362 8.85 16.62 23.42
CA SER A 362 10.01 17.15 24.14
C SER A 362 10.93 17.99 23.26
N HIS A 363 11.04 17.66 21.96
CA HIS A 363 12.01 18.29 21.06
C HIS A 363 11.44 19.39 20.14
N MET A 364 10.12 19.52 20.01
CA MET A 364 9.51 20.51 19.10
C MET A 364 9.55 21.96 19.60
N LYS A 365 9.92 22.21 20.85
CA LYS A 365 10.09 23.57 21.40
C LYS A 365 11.46 24.16 21.01
N PHE A 366 11.74 24.25 19.71
CA PHE A 366 12.99 24.82 19.20
C PHE A 366 12.81 26.25 18.68
N ASN A 367 13.87 27.05 18.75
CA ASN A 367 13.88 28.39 18.17
C ASN A 367 14.55 28.37 16.78
N PRO A 368 13.83 28.72 15.70
CA PRO A 368 14.34 28.62 14.33
C PRO A 368 15.44 29.64 13.99
N LEU A 369 15.72 30.61 14.89
CA LEU A 369 16.82 31.58 14.74
C LEU A 369 18.17 31.05 15.24
N HIS A 370 18.19 29.94 15.98
CA HIS A 370 19.40 29.32 16.51
C HIS A 370 19.77 28.05 15.73
N THR A 371 20.96 27.51 15.99
CA THR A 371 21.35 26.19 15.48
C THR A 371 20.41 25.14 16.07
N THR A 372 19.46 24.66 15.28
CA THR A 372 18.48 23.65 15.69
C THR A 372 19.04 22.25 15.46
N ASN A 373 18.92 21.37 16.45
CA ASN A 373 19.28 19.97 16.34
C ASN A 373 18.02 19.15 15.95
N PHE A 374 18.14 18.34 14.88
CA PHE A 374 17.10 17.43 14.41
C PHE A 374 17.48 15.94 14.51
N ASP A 375 18.51 15.58 15.27
CA ASP A 375 19.01 14.21 15.43
C ASP A 375 17.94 13.30 16.07
N TRP A 376 17.02 13.89 16.85
CA TRP A 376 15.86 13.21 17.40
C TRP A 376 14.92 12.65 16.30
N LEU A 377 14.90 13.20 15.08
CA LEU A 377 14.15 12.63 13.96
C LEU A 377 14.72 11.27 13.53
N SER A 378 16.05 11.12 13.55
CA SER A 378 16.71 9.83 13.31
C SER A 378 16.40 8.83 14.44
N TYR A 379 16.27 9.32 15.67
CA TYR A 379 15.83 8.49 16.79
C TYR A 379 14.38 8.02 16.64
N LEU A 380 13.46 8.88 16.16
CA LEU A 380 12.11 8.45 15.81
C LEU A 380 12.11 7.34 14.74
N ALA A 381 12.92 7.50 13.69
CA ALA A 381 13.05 6.47 12.66
C ALA A 381 13.60 5.14 13.22
N LEU A 382 14.56 5.20 14.15
CA LEU A 382 15.06 4.04 14.87
C LEU A 382 13.95 3.34 15.65
N GLN A 383 13.12 4.09 16.38
CA GLN A 383 11.99 3.52 17.14
C GLN A 383 11.03 2.76 16.23
N VAL A 384 10.71 3.32 15.07
CA VAL A 384 9.86 2.65 14.07
C VAL A 384 10.50 1.37 13.55
N ALA A 385 11.79 1.39 13.24
CA ALA A 385 12.51 0.23 12.71
C ALA A 385 12.63 -0.93 13.73
N ARG A 386 12.49 -0.65 15.04
CA ARG A 386 12.48 -1.66 16.11
C ARG A 386 11.16 -2.42 16.25
N VAL A 387 10.11 -1.98 15.55
CA VAL A 387 8.80 -2.62 15.64
C VAL A 387 8.72 -3.81 14.69
N ALA A 388 8.47 -4.99 15.25
CA ALA A 388 8.22 -6.19 14.47
C ALA A 388 6.84 -6.08 13.79
N SER A 389 6.82 -5.92 12.46
CA SER A 389 5.58 -5.65 11.75
C SER A 389 4.73 -6.89 11.55
N HIS A 390 3.49 -6.87 12.01
CA HIS A 390 2.53 -7.92 11.67
C HIS A 390 2.15 -7.88 10.18
N TRP A 391 2.14 -9.03 9.52
CA TRP A 391 1.63 -9.13 8.15
C TRP A 391 0.12 -9.40 8.16
N PRO A 392 -0.68 -8.70 7.34
CA PRO A 392 -2.13 -8.87 7.35
C PRO A 392 -2.53 -10.26 6.88
N ARG A 393 -3.64 -10.79 7.40
CA ARG A 393 -4.14 -12.11 6.98
C ARG A 393 -4.45 -12.13 5.48
N PHE A 394 -5.02 -11.05 4.95
CA PHE A 394 -5.34 -10.88 3.53
C PHE A 394 -4.11 -11.01 2.62
N PHE A 395 -2.90 -10.76 3.14
CA PHE A 395 -1.65 -11.00 2.43
C PHE A 395 -1.50 -12.46 2.00
N PHE A 396 -1.95 -13.40 2.83
CA PHE A 396 -1.80 -14.82 2.57
C PHE A 396 -3.08 -15.49 2.09
N GLN A 397 -4.24 -14.99 2.54
CA GLN A 397 -5.51 -15.64 2.30
C GLN A 397 -6.63 -14.62 2.10
N ARG A 398 -7.19 -14.63 0.89
CA ARG A 398 -8.43 -13.96 0.54
C ARG A 398 -9.62 -14.89 0.84
N LEU A 399 -10.56 -14.42 1.67
CA LEU A 399 -11.75 -15.18 2.06
C LEU A 399 -12.99 -14.81 1.24
N GLN A 400 -12.99 -13.60 0.67
CA GLN A 400 -14.04 -13.08 -0.17
C GLN A 400 -13.44 -12.53 -1.47
N THR A 401 -14.16 -12.67 -2.57
CA THR A 401 -13.79 -12.06 -3.85
C THR A 401 -15.04 -11.41 -4.43
N SER A 402 -14.98 -10.09 -4.59
CA SER A 402 -15.99 -9.27 -5.24
C SER A 402 -15.45 -8.81 -6.59
N THR A 403 -16.24 -9.01 -7.65
CA THR A 403 -15.92 -8.51 -9.00
C THR A 403 -17.09 -7.74 -9.59
N VAL A 404 -16.78 -6.76 -10.43
CA VAL A 404 -17.76 -5.97 -11.17
C VAL A 404 -17.47 -6.16 -12.65
N ARG A 405 -18.51 -6.39 -13.45
CA ARG A 405 -18.42 -6.33 -14.89
C ARG A 405 -19.30 -5.20 -15.39
N LEU A 406 -18.71 -4.29 -16.13
CA LEU A 406 -19.40 -3.14 -16.73
C LEU A 406 -19.58 -3.36 -18.23
N VAL A 407 -20.64 -2.78 -18.78
CA VAL A 407 -20.92 -2.72 -20.21
C VAL A 407 -21.38 -1.30 -20.54
N LEU A 408 -20.75 -0.69 -21.55
CA LEU A 408 -21.14 0.61 -22.12
C LEU A 408 -21.97 0.39 -23.38
N LEU A 409 -23.11 1.10 -23.49
CA LEU A 409 -23.96 1.12 -24.67
C LEU A 409 -24.23 2.59 -25.09
N PRO A 410 -24.22 2.92 -26.40
CA PRO A 410 -23.94 2.03 -27.54
C PRO A 410 -22.46 1.63 -27.62
N LYS A 411 -22.18 0.49 -28.24
CA LYS A 411 -20.80 0.00 -28.50
C LYS A 411 -20.64 -0.28 -29.99
N ALA A 412 -19.55 0.18 -30.59
CA ALA A 412 -19.30 0.04 -32.03
C ALA A 412 -19.02 -1.40 -32.50
N GLY A 413 -18.64 -2.28 -31.57
CA GLY A 413 -18.31 -3.67 -31.83
C GLY A 413 -17.69 -4.35 -30.62
N ASN A 414 -17.08 -5.51 -30.85
CA ASN A 414 -16.47 -6.32 -29.79
C ASN A 414 -14.99 -5.99 -29.55
N ASN A 415 -14.32 -5.26 -30.47
CA ASN A 415 -12.92 -4.91 -30.30
C ASN A 415 -12.77 -3.58 -29.55
N PRO A 416 -11.75 -3.44 -28.68
CA PRO A 416 -11.51 -2.22 -27.92
C PRO A 416 -11.08 -1.01 -28.79
N GLU A 417 -10.67 -1.26 -30.03
CA GLU A 417 -10.30 -0.22 -31.00
C GLU A 417 -11.47 0.19 -31.92
N ASP A 418 -12.62 -0.47 -31.80
CA ASP A 418 -13.79 -0.12 -32.59
C ASP A 418 -14.30 1.28 -32.17
N VAL A 419 -14.48 2.17 -33.14
CA VAL A 419 -14.86 3.57 -32.90
C VAL A 419 -16.33 3.76 -33.24
N LEU A 420 -17.10 4.26 -32.27
CA LEU A 420 -18.51 4.59 -32.44
C LEU A 420 -18.63 5.97 -33.10
N THR A 421 -19.25 6.05 -34.28
CA THR A 421 -19.51 7.34 -34.92
C THR A 421 -20.83 7.92 -34.41
N VAL A 422 -20.81 9.18 -33.99
CA VAL A 422 -21.98 9.93 -33.52
C VAL A 422 -22.03 11.34 -34.12
N SER A 423 -23.23 11.89 -34.31
CA SER A 423 -23.43 13.27 -34.81
C SER A 423 -23.20 14.31 -33.71
N SER A 424 -22.65 15.49 -34.04
CA SER A 424 -22.40 16.56 -33.05
C SER A 424 -23.67 17.32 -32.60
N GLU A 425 -24.78 17.20 -33.33
CA GLU A 425 -25.95 18.09 -33.16
C GLU A 425 -26.87 17.70 -31.98
N VAL A 426 -26.76 16.49 -31.43
CA VAL A 426 -27.69 15.96 -30.41
C VAL A 426 -26.93 15.43 -29.20
N GLY A 427 -27.53 15.52 -28.01
CA GLY A 427 -27.02 14.86 -26.81
C GLY A 427 -27.13 13.33 -26.94
N HIS A 428 -26.03 12.62 -26.69
CA HIS A 428 -25.96 11.17 -26.80
C HIS A 428 -26.27 10.51 -25.47
N MET A 429 -27.18 9.54 -25.49
CA MET A 429 -27.45 8.72 -24.33
C MET A 429 -26.41 7.60 -24.25
N VAL A 430 -25.70 7.52 -23.13
CA VAL A 430 -24.79 6.44 -22.77
C VAL A 430 -25.40 5.67 -21.62
N GLN A 431 -25.73 4.41 -21.85
CA GLN A 431 -26.20 3.50 -20.83
C GLN A 431 -25.03 2.67 -20.31
N VAL A 432 -24.87 2.64 -18.99
CA VAL A 432 -23.88 1.79 -18.31
C VAL A 432 -24.62 0.73 -17.54
N MET A 433 -24.41 -0.53 -17.91
CA MET A 433 -24.96 -1.69 -17.21
C MET A 433 -23.84 -2.41 -16.47
N GLY A 434 -24.16 -3.08 -15.37
CA GLY A 434 -23.18 -3.92 -14.71
C GLY A 434 -23.74 -5.01 -13.81
N VAL A 435 -22.88 -5.97 -13.51
CA VAL A 435 -23.15 -7.09 -12.60
C VAL A 435 -22.07 -7.16 -11.53
N VAL A 436 -22.48 -7.28 -10.26
CA VAL A 436 -21.61 -7.46 -9.10
C VAL A 436 -21.65 -8.93 -8.66
N GLN A 437 -20.53 -9.62 -8.72
CA GLN A 437 -20.40 -11.00 -8.28
C GLN A 437 -19.58 -11.09 -6.99
N GLN A 438 -20.17 -11.63 -5.92
CA GLN A 438 -19.48 -11.87 -4.67
C GLN A 438 -19.36 -13.36 -4.41
N ARG A 439 -18.13 -13.86 -4.23
CA ARG A 439 -17.81 -15.24 -3.84
C ARG A 439 -17.20 -15.24 -2.46
N SER A 440 -17.66 -16.11 -1.57
CA SER A 440 -17.15 -16.21 -0.20
C SER A 440 -16.76 -17.65 0.13
N ARG A 441 -15.64 -17.80 0.83
CA ARG A 441 -15.18 -19.05 1.46
C ARG A 441 -15.58 -19.13 2.94
N LEU A 442 -16.30 -18.14 3.45
CA LEU A 442 -16.85 -18.16 4.81
C LEU A 442 -18.05 -19.13 4.89
N PRO A 443 -18.45 -19.55 6.11
CA PRO A 443 -19.62 -20.40 6.32
C PRO A 443 -20.90 -19.86 5.64
N HIS A 444 -21.85 -20.77 5.38
CA HIS A 444 -22.94 -20.62 4.41
C HIS A 444 -23.65 -19.25 4.49
N GLY A 445 -23.58 -18.50 3.39
CA GLY A 445 -24.30 -17.23 3.21
C GLY A 445 -23.61 -15.99 3.81
N GLN A 446 -22.46 -16.15 4.48
CA GLN A 446 -21.73 -15.01 5.06
C GLN A 446 -20.76 -14.39 4.06
N VAL A 447 -20.92 -13.09 3.85
CA VAL A 447 -19.92 -12.20 3.22
C VAL A 447 -19.44 -11.23 4.29
N ALA A 448 -18.13 -11.01 4.36
CA ALA A 448 -17.53 -10.05 5.28
C ALA A 448 -18.09 -8.64 5.04
N ARG A 449 -18.29 -8.28 3.77
CA ARG A 449 -18.94 -7.02 3.35
C ARG A 449 -19.87 -7.29 2.19
N ARG A 450 -21.14 -6.90 2.34
CA ARG A 450 -22.15 -7.01 1.28
C ARG A 450 -22.29 -5.68 0.55
N ILE A 451 -22.33 -5.72 -0.78
CA ILE A 451 -22.58 -4.52 -1.59
C ILE A 451 -24.08 -4.31 -1.74
N HIS A 452 -24.54 -3.07 -1.59
CA HIS A 452 -25.96 -2.71 -1.68
C HIS A 452 -26.26 -1.66 -2.77
N ALA A 453 -25.28 -0.85 -3.13
CA ALA A 453 -25.41 0.17 -4.17
C ALA A 453 -24.10 0.32 -4.95
N VAL A 454 -24.23 0.83 -6.18
CA VAL A 454 -23.11 1.14 -7.06
C VAL A 454 -23.28 2.55 -7.58
N GLU A 455 -22.23 3.34 -7.50
CA GLU A 455 -22.13 4.60 -8.21
C GLU A 455 -21.28 4.39 -9.45
N VAL A 456 -21.76 4.87 -10.59
CA VAL A 456 -21.04 4.85 -11.85
C VAL A 456 -20.54 6.25 -12.12
N GLU A 457 -19.22 6.37 -12.25
CA GLU A 457 -18.57 7.58 -12.74
C GLU A 457 -18.30 7.41 -14.23
N LEU A 458 -18.86 8.31 -15.05
CA LEU A 458 -18.63 8.37 -16.49
C LEU A 458 -17.76 9.59 -16.80
N THR A 459 -16.60 9.37 -17.42
CA THR A 459 -15.70 10.43 -17.88
C THR A 459 -15.51 10.37 -19.39
N VAL A 460 -15.41 11.53 -20.01
CA VAL A 460 -15.11 11.67 -21.44
C VAL A 460 -13.86 12.53 -21.56
N THR A 461 -12.85 12.01 -22.22
CA THR A 461 -11.61 12.74 -22.51
C THR A 461 -11.36 12.78 -24.01
N THR A 462 -10.62 13.78 -24.49
CA THR A 462 -10.11 13.74 -25.86
C THR A 462 -9.01 12.67 -25.97
N ALA A 463 -8.94 12.00 -27.11
CA ALA A 463 -7.89 11.04 -27.44
C ALA A 463 -7.03 11.62 -28.56
N PHE A 464 -5.77 11.94 -28.27
CA PHE A 464 -4.82 12.36 -29.29
C PHE A 464 -4.30 11.15 -30.06
N SER A 465 -4.32 11.24 -31.40
CA SER A 465 -3.47 10.42 -32.26
C SER A 465 -2.15 11.15 -32.43
N GLU A 466 -1.14 10.84 -31.62
CA GLU A 466 0.22 11.27 -31.96
C GLU A 466 0.75 10.46 -33.15
N THR A 467 1.65 11.09 -33.89
CA THR A 467 2.30 10.61 -35.12
C THR A 467 2.81 9.16 -35.06
N PRO A 468 2.81 8.42 -36.19
CA PRO A 468 3.27 7.04 -36.25
C PRO A 468 4.76 6.96 -35.85
N GLY A 469 5.04 6.40 -34.68
CA GLY A 469 6.40 6.22 -34.17
C GLY A 469 6.53 6.06 -32.66
N LEU A 470 5.54 6.54 -31.88
CA LEU A 470 5.56 6.43 -30.42
C LEU A 470 4.26 5.76 -29.91
N HIS A 471 4.35 4.48 -29.55
CA HIS A 471 3.21 3.72 -29.00
C HIS A 471 2.88 4.14 -27.56
N ARG A 472 2.31 5.34 -27.36
CA ARG A 472 1.60 5.72 -26.11
C ARG A 472 0.54 6.78 -26.42
N ARG A 473 -0.75 6.42 -26.36
CA ARG A 473 -1.87 7.39 -26.38
C ARG A 473 -1.83 8.18 -25.06
N GLY A 474 -1.57 9.48 -25.13
CA GLY A 474 -1.68 10.40 -24.00
C GLY A 474 -3.12 10.59 -23.53
N VAL A 475 -3.31 10.98 -22.26
CA VAL A 475 -4.61 11.37 -21.70
C VAL A 475 -4.92 12.79 -22.19
N GLY A 476 -5.97 12.97 -22.99
CA GLY A 476 -6.41 14.30 -23.42
C GLY A 476 -7.31 15.01 -22.41
N ASP A 477 -7.71 16.22 -22.75
CA ASP A 477 -8.50 17.11 -21.90
C ASP A 477 -9.84 16.50 -21.49
N LEU A 478 -10.26 16.77 -20.25
CA LEU A 478 -11.55 16.35 -19.72
C LEU A 478 -12.68 17.16 -20.35
N VAL A 479 -13.59 16.45 -21.01
CA VAL A 479 -14.73 17.02 -21.76
C VAL A 479 -16.02 16.92 -20.97
N PHE A 480 -16.24 15.80 -20.28
CA PHE A 480 -17.44 15.52 -19.50
C PHE A 480 -17.10 14.63 -18.32
N SER A 481 -17.73 14.88 -17.17
CA SER A 481 -17.72 13.98 -16.01
C SER A 481 -19.07 14.02 -15.30
N SER A 482 -19.63 12.86 -15.00
CA SER A 482 -20.86 12.75 -14.21
C SER A 482 -20.85 11.47 -13.39
N ILE A 483 -21.45 11.53 -12.20
CA ILE A 483 -21.65 10.39 -11.32
C ILE A 483 -23.16 10.12 -11.18
N ARG A 484 -23.55 8.85 -11.25
CA ARG A 484 -24.93 8.39 -11.04
C ARG A 484 -24.94 7.17 -10.12
N SER A 485 -25.86 7.15 -9.17
CA SER A 485 -26.01 6.05 -8.22
C SER A 485 -27.16 5.14 -8.63
N ALA A 486 -26.95 3.83 -8.55
CA ALA A 486 -27.95 2.80 -8.78
C ALA A 486 -27.99 1.82 -7.60
N ARG A 487 -29.21 1.39 -7.23
CA ARG A 487 -29.39 0.29 -6.28
C ARG A 487 -29.20 -1.04 -6.99
N LEU A 488 -28.59 -2.00 -6.29
CA LEU A 488 -28.46 -3.35 -6.81
C LEU A 488 -29.82 -4.06 -6.81
N GLN A 489 -30.24 -4.52 -7.99
CA GLN A 489 -31.35 -5.43 -8.17
C GLN A 489 -30.78 -6.85 -8.24
N ARG A 490 -30.68 -7.50 -7.08
CA ARG A 490 -29.90 -8.74 -6.89
C ARG A 490 -28.41 -8.48 -7.11
N ASP A 491 -27.87 -8.86 -8.26
CA ASP A 491 -26.50 -8.66 -8.69
C ASP A 491 -26.38 -7.63 -9.82
N TYR A 492 -27.49 -7.15 -10.38
CA TYR A 492 -27.52 -6.26 -11.55
C TYR A 492 -27.79 -4.79 -11.19
N PHE A 493 -27.21 -3.88 -11.97
CA PHE A 493 -27.50 -2.44 -11.92
C PHE A 493 -27.34 -1.78 -13.30
N HIS A 494 -27.93 -0.60 -13.48
CA HIS A 494 -27.67 0.26 -14.64
C HIS A 494 -27.82 1.74 -14.30
N CYS A 495 -27.15 2.59 -15.08
CA CYS A 495 -27.22 4.04 -15.04
C CYS A 495 -27.30 4.59 -16.47
N GLU A 496 -27.95 5.74 -16.64
CA GLU A 496 -28.04 6.46 -17.91
C GLU A 496 -27.40 7.84 -17.78
N PHE A 497 -26.64 8.22 -18.81
CA PHE A 497 -25.94 9.50 -18.90
C PHE A 497 -26.27 10.16 -20.23
N CYS A 498 -26.45 11.48 -20.23
CA CYS A 498 -26.56 12.27 -21.45
C CYS A 498 -25.26 13.04 -21.65
N VAL A 499 -24.52 12.70 -22.70
CA VAL A 499 -23.22 13.27 -23.04
C VAL A 499 -23.40 14.20 -24.24
N ARG A 500 -22.90 15.43 -24.13
CA ARG A 500 -22.75 16.33 -25.28
C ARG A 500 -21.27 16.44 -25.61
N PHE A 501 -20.93 16.13 -26.85
CA PHE A 501 -19.57 16.32 -27.33
C PHE A 501 -19.41 17.74 -27.87
N PRO A 502 -18.24 18.39 -27.67
CA PRO A 502 -17.96 19.69 -28.24
C PRO A 502 -18.02 19.66 -29.77
N ASP A 503 -18.62 20.69 -30.35
CA ASP A 503 -18.60 20.87 -31.80
C ASP A 503 -17.16 21.08 -32.27
N PRO A 504 -16.71 20.38 -33.34
CA PRO A 504 -15.35 20.54 -33.87
C PRO A 504 -15.06 21.95 -34.39
N VAL A 505 -16.10 22.78 -34.60
CA VAL A 505 -16.02 24.13 -35.15
C VAL A 505 -15.70 25.20 -34.08
N GLN A 506 -15.95 24.93 -32.78
CA GLN A 506 -15.81 25.94 -31.71
C GLN A 506 -14.40 26.02 -31.09
N LEU A 507 -13.46 25.18 -31.52
CA LEU A 507 -12.10 25.11 -30.98
C LEU A 507 -11.05 25.68 -31.97
N SER A 508 -10.85 27.00 -31.96
CA SER A 508 -9.74 27.75 -32.59
C SER A 508 -9.63 27.70 -34.13
N LEU A 509 -9.71 28.88 -34.76
CA LEU A 509 -9.54 29.15 -36.20
C LEU A 509 -8.15 28.80 -36.78
N ASN A 510 -7.17 28.38 -35.98
CA ASN A 510 -5.80 28.13 -36.44
C ASN A 510 -5.49 26.66 -36.79
N THR A 511 -6.43 25.72 -36.66
CA THR A 511 -6.18 24.27 -36.82
C THR A 511 -7.26 23.53 -37.62
N ALA A 512 -8.01 24.23 -38.47
CA ALA A 512 -9.20 23.72 -39.17
C ALA A 512 -9.00 22.42 -40.01
N GLN A 513 -7.77 22.07 -40.40
CA GLN A 513 -7.50 20.80 -41.12
C GLN A 513 -7.17 19.59 -40.23
N ARG A 514 -6.94 19.76 -38.91
CA ARG A 514 -6.60 18.65 -37.99
C ARG A 514 -7.75 18.15 -37.11
N GLN A 515 -8.87 18.89 -37.02
CA GLN A 515 -9.89 18.69 -35.96
C GLN A 515 -11.16 17.95 -36.39
N ALA A 516 -11.37 17.67 -37.69
CA ALA A 516 -12.54 16.92 -38.18
C ALA A 516 -12.53 15.41 -37.81
N ASN A 517 -11.54 14.96 -37.03
CA ASN A 517 -11.34 13.55 -36.71
C ASN A 517 -10.99 13.32 -35.23
N THR A 518 -11.44 14.22 -34.35
CA THR A 518 -11.22 14.07 -32.90
C THR A 518 -11.95 12.83 -32.40
N ILE A 519 -11.16 11.90 -31.84
CA ILE A 519 -11.68 10.73 -31.14
C ILE A 519 -11.78 11.09 -29.67
N TYR A 520 -12.89 10.74 -29.05
CA TYR A 520 -13.12 10.84 -27.62
C TYR A 520 -13.05 9.45 -26.99
N ARG A 521 -12.56 9.39 -25.76
CA ARG A 521 -12.57 8.18 -24.94
C ARG A 521 -13.63 8.34 -23.87
N VAL A 522 -14.68 7.53 -23.94
CA VAL A 522 -15.71 7.43 -22.90
C VAL A 522 -15.30 6.30 -21.96
N SER A 523 -15.17 6.59 -20.67
CA SER A 523 -14.73 5.64 -19.64
C SER A 523 -15.74 5.56 -18.51
N ALA A 524 -16.10 4.35 -18.09
CA ALA A 524 -16.97 4.09 -16.95
C ALA A 524 -16.23 3.35 -15.84
N VAL A 525 -16.39 3.85 -14.61
CA VAL A 525 -15.81 3.28 -13.39
C VAL A 525 -16.92 3.00 -12.38
N ALA A 526 -16.88 1.83 -11.75
CA ALA A 526 -17.79 1.49 -10.65
C ALA A 526 -17.17 1.83 -9.30
N ILE A 527 -17.94 2.51 -8.45
CA ILE A 527 -17.65 2.79 -7.05
C ILE A 527 -18.70 2.05 -6.23
N LEU A 528 -18.26 1.06 -5.45
CA LEU A 528 -19.17 0.18 -4.71
C LEU A 528 -19.47 0.77 -3.33
N SER A 529 -20.71 0.67 -2.89
CA SER A 529 -21.11 1.03 -1.53
C SER A 529 -21.49 -0.22 -0.75
N ASP A 530 -20.80 -0.46 0.37
CA ASP A 530 -21.11 -1.59 1.26
C ASP A 530 -22.25 -1.25 2.23
N THR A 531 -22.79 -2.26 2.92
CA THR A 531 -23.86 -2.08 3.91
C THR A 531 -23.51 -1.18 5.09
N PHE A 532 -22.22 -0.88 5.29
CA PHE A 532 -21.75 0.03 6.33
C PHE A 532 -21.63 1.48 5.81
N GLY A 533 -22.00 1.74 4.56
CA GLY A 533 -21.90 3.05 3.92
C GLY A 533 -20.49 3.41 3.44
N THR A 534 -19.54 2.47 3.50
CA THR A 534 -18.17 2.70 3.01
C THR A 534 -18.15 2.61 1.48
N ARG A 535 -17.46 3.57 0.85
CA ARG A 535 -17.28 3.65 -0.61
C ARG A 535 -15.96 3.00 -1.03
N TRP A 536 -16.01 2.16 -2.05
CA TRP A 536 -14.89 1.36 -2.52
C TRP A 536 -14.65 1.60 -4.00
N ARG A 537 -13.49 2.19 -4.32
CA ARG A 537 -13.04 2.40 -5.70
C ARG A 537 -12.06 1.30 -6.07
N LEU A 538 -12.59 0.26 -6.70
CA LEU A 538 -11.81 -0.87 -7.17
C LEU A 538 -11.16 -0.57 -8.53
N THR A 539 -10.18 -1.39 -8.89
CA THR A 539 -9.44 -1.37 -10.15
C THR A 539 -9.56 -2.73 -10.83
N HIS A 540 -9.06 -2.85 -12.07
CA HIS A 540 -8.99 -4.13 -12.75
C HIS A 540 -8.33 -5.21 -11.88
N ALA A 541 -7.26 -4.86 -11.15
CA ALA A 541 -6.54 -5.81 -10.31
C ALA A 541 -7.36 -6.25 -9.07
N SER A 542 -8.12 -5.33 -8.46
CA SER A 542 -8.93 -5.63 -7.26
C SER A 542 -10.32 -6.19 -7.57
N GLY A 543 -10.80 -6.08 -8.82
CA GLY A 543 -11.98 -6.80 -9.30
C GLY A 543 -12.98 -5.97 -10.11
N ALA A 544 -12.75 -4.67 -10.33
CA ALA A 544 -13.61 -3.81 -11.15
C ALA A 544 -12.80 -3.10 -12.26
N PRO A 545 -12.74 -3.67 -13.47
CA PRO A 545 -12.08 -3.02 -14.59
C PRO A 545 -12.84 -1.76 -15.02
N ILE A 546 -12.10 -0.80 -15.56
CA ILE A 546 -12.66 0.36 -16.25
C ILE A 546 -13.16 -0.13 -17.61
N GLU A 547 -14.42 0.14 -17.93
CA GLU A 547 -14.96 -0.11 -19.27
C GLU A 547 -14.77 1.15 -20.11
N THR A 548 -14.25 1.02 -21.32
CA THR A 548 -13.97 2.16 -22.19
C THR A 548 -14.47 1.91 -23.61
N THR A 549 -14.98 2.95 -24.27
CA THR A 549 -15.29 2.93 -25.70
C THR A 549 -14.76 4.20 -26.38
N LEU A 550 -14.42 4.09 -27.66
CA LEU A 550 -13.94 5.20 -28.47
C LEU A 550 -15.09 5.76 -29.28
N VAL A 551 -15.19 7.09 -29.35
CA VAL A 551 -16.28 7.78 -30.04
C VAL A 551 -15.70 8.80 -30.99
N ARG A 552 -16.08 8.77 -32.27
CA ARG A 552 -15.79 9.81 -33.25
C ARG A 552 -17.03 10.67 -33.42
N VAL A 553 -16.85 11.98 -33.37
CA VAL A 553 -17.93 12.94 -33.56
C VAL A 553 -17.83 13.52 -34.98
N GLU A 554 -18.87 13.34 -35.78
CA GLU A 554 -18.97 13.90 -37.12
C GLU A 554 -19.90 15.11 -37.10
N SER A 555 -19.43 16.20 -37.71
CA SER A 555 -20.27 17.37 -38.00
C SER A 555 -20.93 17.17 -39.36
N THR A 556 -22.25 17.23 -39.40
CA THR A 556 -23.03 17.24 -40.64
C THR A 556 -22.73 18.55 -41.37
N ASN A 557 -21.79 18.52 -42.31
CA ASN A 557 -21.62 19.62 -43.26
C ASN A 557 -22.92 19.79 -44.05
N SER A 558 -23.69 20.82 -43.71
CA SER A 558 -24.80 21.33 -44.50
C SER A 558 -24.28 22.01 -45.77
N SER A 559 -23.66 21.24 -46.67
CA SER A 559 -23.25 21.75 -47.99
C SER A 559 -23.13 20.64 -49.04
N SER A 560 -24.27 20.12 -49.48
CA SER A 560 -24.47 19.67 -50.87
C SER A 560 -25.97 19.58 -51.21
N LEU A 561 -26.66 20.72 -51.15
CA LEU A 561 -27.79 20.96 -52.06
C LEU A 561 -27.19 21.08 -53.48
N SER A 562 -26.89 19.96 -54.12
CA SER A 562 -26.68 19.94 -55.58
C SER A 562 -28.06 20.18 -56.20
N VAL A 563 -28.28 21.41 -56.64
CA VAL A 563 -29.34 21.80 -57.56
C VAL A 563 -29.37 20.77 -58.70
N PRO A 564 -30.49 20.08 -58.96
CA PRO A 564 -30.58 19.20 -60.11
C PRO A 564 -30.49 20.05 -61.38
N PRO A 565 -29.74 19.65 -62.42
CA PRO A 565 -29.74 20.38 -63.68
C PRO A 565 -31.16 20.33 -64.26
N THR A 566 -31.71 21.52 -64.51
CA THR A 566 -32.98 21.74 -65.20
C THR A 566 -33.05 20.97 -66.52
N PRO A 567 -34.19 20.33 -66.83
CA PRO A 567 -34.35 19.54 -68.05
C PRO A 567 -34.44 20.46 -69.28
N THR A 568 -33.58 20.22 -70.26
CA THR A 568 -33.73 20.78 -71.61
C THR A 568 -34.99 20.22 -72.26
N LYS A 569 -35.83 21.12 -72.77
CA LYS A 569 -37.09 20.83 -73.46
C LYS A 569 -36.87 20.01 -74.75
N PRO A 570 -37.86 19.19 -75.16
CA PRO A 570 -37.82 18.40 -76.38
C PRO A 570 -38.08 19.30 -77.60
N THR A 571 -37.32 19.09 -78.66
CA THR A 571 -37.68 19.49 -80.03
C THR A 571 -38.45 18.35 -80.69
N ASP A 572 -39.61 18.68 -81.24
CA ASP A 572 -40.58 17.80 -81.89
C ASP A 572 -40.04 17.00 -83.09
N PRO A 573 -40.72 15.90 -83.47
CA PRO A 573 -40.33 15.03 -84.57
C PRO A 573 -40.91 15.53 -85.92
N ALA A 574 -40.12 15.46 -86.98
CA ALA A 574 -40.64 15.41 -88.34
C ALA A 574 -39.74 14.54 -89.23
N ASP A 575 -40.35 13.43 -89.67
CA ASP A 575 -40.25 12.85 -91.00
C ASP A 575 -38.91 12.30 -91.52
N SER A 576 -38.85 10.98 -91.44
CA SER A 576 -38.86 10.07 -92.60
C SER A 576 -37.62 10.03 -93.51
N ARG A 577 -37.10 8.80 -93.63
CA ARG A 577 -36.72 8.05 -94.86
C ARG A 577 -35.31 7.46 -94.71
N VAL A 578 -35.22 6.13 -94.58
CA VAL A 578 -35.18 5.09 -95.64
C VAL A 578 -33.75 4.54 -95.68
N HIS A 579 -33.66 3.21 -95.52
CA HIS A 579 -32.70 2.23 -96.05
C HIS A 579 -31.34 2.75 -96.56
N VAL A 580 -30.21 2.18 -96.16
CA VAL A 580 -29.83 0.75 -96.21
C VAL A 580 -28.85 0.42 -95.09
#